data_AF-A0A852W6D9-F1
#
_entry.id   AF-A0A852W6D9-F1
#
_cell.length_a   1.000
_cell.length_b   1.000
_cell.length_c   1.000
_cell.angle_alpha   90.00
_cell.angle_beta   90.00
_cell.angle_gamma   90.00
#
_symmetry.space_group_name_H-M   'P 1'
#
loop_
_entity.id
_entity.type
_entity.pdbx_description
1 polymer ?
#
loop_
_entity_poly.entity_id
_entity_poly.type
_entity_poly.pdbx_seq_one_letter_code
_entity_poly.pdbx_strand_id
1 'polypeptide(L)' 'MYGELVSWQRCAGCGAEAELPGDETAGVAVPCPDCPGSMTEEFSWDSVAA' A
#
# COMPACT_ATOMS: atom_id res chain seq x y z
N MET A 1 -16.40 -3.28 15.47
CA MET A 1 -16.08 -3.42 14.04
C MET A 1 -14.57 -3.48 13.98
N TYR A 2 -14.00 -4.56 13.48
CA TYR A 2 -12.57 -4.60 13.19
C TYR A 2 -12.45 -3.89 11.85
N GLY A 3 -11.90 -2.68 11.83
CA GLY A 3 -11.64 -2.02 10.56
C GLY A 3 -10.57 -2.79 9.81
N GLU A 4 -10.63 -2.70 8.48
CA GLU A 4 -9.62 -3.31 7.63
C GLU A 4 -8.44 -2.35 7.60
N LEU A 5 -7.24 -2.81 7.97
CA LEU A 5 -6.05 -1.98 7.87
C LEU A 5 -5.73 -1.78 6.39
N VAL A 6 -5.68 -0.54 5.94
CA VAL A 6 -5.36 -0.15 4.57
C VAL A 6 -4.10 0.71 4.58
N SER A 7 -3.25 0.55 3.58
CA SER A 7 -2.02 1.30 3.39
C SER A 7 -2.02 1.98 2.02
N TRP A 8 -1.54 3.21 1.99
CA TRP A 8 -1.21 3.92 0.77
C TRP A 8 0.25 3.68 0.44
N GLN A 9 0.45 3.11 -0.73
CA GLN A 9 1.73 2.66 -1.22
C GLN A 9 2.11 3.53 -2.41
N ARG A 10 3.35 4.00 -2.44
CA ARG A 10 3.87 4.80 -3.54
C ARG A 10 5.18 4.22 -4.06
N CYS A 11 5.29 4.10 -5.38
CA CYS A 11 6.53 3.70 -6.01
C CYS A 11 7.51 4.88 -6.05
N ALA A 12 8.68 4.72 -5.45
CA ALA A 12 9.76 5.72 -5.51
C ALA A 12 10.39 5.87 -6.91
N GLY A 13 10.18 4.90 -7.80
CA GLY A 13 10.74 4.88 -9.16
C GLY A 13 9.91 5.70 -10.15
N CYS A 14 8.65 5.29 -10.38
CA CYS A 14 7.76 5.96 -11.33
C CYS A 14 6.78 6.95 -10.68
N GLY A 15 6.65 6.95 -9.36
CA GLY A 15 5.70 7.79 -8.63
C GLY A 15 4.27 7.25 -8.60
N ALA A 16 4.01 6.05 -9.13
CA ALA A 16 2.68 5.42 -9.08
C ALA A 16 2.20 5.22 -7.65
N GLU A 17 0.91 5.39 -7.43
CA GLU A 17 0.26 5.35 -6.13
C GLU A 17 -0.83 4.28 -6.15
N ALA A 18 -0.95 3.50 -5.08
CA ALA A 18 -1.95 2.45 -4.96
C ALA A 18 -2.39 2.30 -3.50
N GLU A 19 -3.68 2.10 -3.31
CA GLU A 19 -4.26 1.70 -2.03
C GLU A 19 -4.24 0.17 -1.95
N LEU A 20 -3.59 -0.37 -0.93
CA LEU A 20 -3.44 -1.82 -0.72
C LEU A 20 -3.83 -2.21 0.71
N PRO A 21 -4.12 -3.50 0.95
CA PRO A 21 -4.37 -3.99 2.30
C PRO A 21 -3.11 -3.88 3.15
N GLY A 22 -3.17 -3.14 4.25
CA GLY A 22 -2.03 -2.87 5.13
C GLY A 22 -1.51 -4.13 5.81
N ASP A 23 -2.40 -5.04 6.20
CA ASP A 23 -2.00 -6.31 6.87
C ASP A 23 -1.21 -7.22 5.91
N GLU A 24 -1.59 -7.26 4.63
CA GLU A 24 -0.94 -8.08 3.61
C GLU A 24 0.36 -7.45 3.07
N THR A 25 0.50 -6.13 3.20
CA THR A 25 1.66 -5.39 2.69
C THR A 25 2.67 -5.01 3.78
N ALA A 26 2.34 -5.20 5.05
CA ALA A 26 3.22 -4.94 6.18
C ALA A 26 4.50 -5.78 6.12
N GLY A 27 5.64 -5.10 5.90
CA GLY A 27 6.96 -5.74 5.80
C GLY A 27 7.18 -6.56 4.53
N VAL A 28 6.27 -6.48 3.56
CA VAL A 28 6.37 -7.17 2.26
C VAL A 28 6.74 -6.15 1.18
N ALA A 29 7.75 -6.48 0.38
CA ALA A 29 8.12 -5.67 -0.78
C ALA A 29 7.10 -5.89 -1.92
N VAL A 30 6.17 -4.96 -2.08
CA VAL A 30 5.17 -4.99 -3.15
C VAL A 30 5.79 -4.54 -4.47
N PRO A 31 5.72 -5.32 -5.57
CA PRO A 31 6.20 -4.86 -6.87
C PRO A 31 5.29 -3.78 -7.46
N CYS A 32 5.87 -2.77 -8.09
CA CYS A 32 5.11 -1.75 -8.81
C CYS A 32 4.55 -2.33 -10.13
N PRO A 33 3.28 -2.09 -10.47
CA PRO A 33 2.71 -2.58 -11.75
C PRO A 33 3.27 -1.83 -12.97
N ASP A 34 3.64 -0.55 -12.82
CA ASP A 34 4.07 0.32 -13.93
C ASP A 34 5.58 0.32 -14.21
N CYS A 35 6.41 -0.15 -13.28
CA CYS A 35 7.87 -0.11 -13.43
C CYS A 35 8.53 -1.25 -12.65
N PRO A 36 9.81 -1.59 -12.92
CA PRO A 36 10.51 -2.66 -12.20
C PRO A 36 10.89 -2.29 -10.76
N GLY A 37 10.34 -1.20 -10.22
CA GLY A 37 10.56 -0.76 -8.85
C GLY A 37 9.61 -1.42 -7.85
N SER A 38 9.83 -1.13 -6.57
CA SER A 38 8.97 -1.55 -5.47
C SER A 38 8.07 -0.40 -5.03
N MET A 39 6.88 -0.72 -4.53
CA MET A 39 6.06 0.25 -3.80
C MET A 39 6.51 0.30 -2.34
N THR A 40 6.51 1.51 -1.78
CA THR A 40 6.88 1.81 -0.40
C THR A 40 5.65 2.36 0.31
N GLU A 41 5.44 1.93 1.56
CA GLU A 41 4.39 2.48 2.41
C GLU A 41 4.68 3.93 2.76
N GLU A 42 3.71 4.80 2.49
CA GLU A 42 3.76 6.20 2.94
C GLU A 42 2.90 6.42 4.17
N PHE A 43 1.67 5.89 4.19
CA PHE A 43 0.75 6.02 5.32
C PHE A 43 -0.25 4.86 5.38
N SER A 44 -0.65 4.47 6.58
CA SER A 44 -1.64 3.41 6.82
C SER A 44 -2.71 3.87 7.81
N TRP A 45 -3.95 3.42 7.61
CA TRP A 45 -5.11 3.78 8.43
C TRP A 45 -6.10 2.61 8.53
N ASP A 46 -6.90 2.64 9.59
CA ASP A 46 -8.03 1.72 9.76
C ASP A 46 -9.18 2.21 8.86
N SER A 47 -9.52 1.42 7.84
CA SER A 47 -10.62 1.72 6.94
C SER A 47 -11.92 1.17 7.52
N VAL A 48 -12.91 2.04 7.68
CA VAL A 48 -14.28 1.61 7.96
C VAL A 48 -14.94 1.34 6.61
N ALA A 49 -15.13 0.08 6.25
CA ALA A 49 -16.02 -0.26 5.15
C ALA A 49 -17.42 0.22 5.54
N ALA A 50 -17.86 1.30 4.89
CA ALA A 50 -19.12 2.01 5.17
C ALA A 50 -20.36 1.18 4.81
#